data_AF-A0A1F4U6Z9-F1
#
_entry.id   AF-A0A1F4U6Z9-F1
#
_cell.length_a   1.000
_cell.length_b   1.000
_cell.length_c   1.000
_cell.angle_alpha   90.00
_cell.angle_beta   90.00
_cell.angle_gamma   90.00
#
_symmetry.space_group_name_H-M   'P 1'
#
loop_
_entity.id
_entity.type
_entity.pdbx_description
1 polymer ?
#
loop_
_entity_poly.entity_id
_entity_poly.type
_entity_poly.pdbx_seq_one_letter_code
_entity_poly.pdbx_strand_id
1 'polypeptide(L)' 'MDKEKLLKDIERFLEVYKILGPEAKAVFEAQLAPHLATLDQKTRELYRALLNSAQDGLSVVDTIANLEAQRQSGRPE' A
#
# COMPACT_ATOMS: atom_id res chain seq x y z
N MET A 1 8.55 -4.20 14.64
CA MET A 1 7.24 -4.21 13.94
C MET A 1 6.95 -5.64 13.56
N ASP A 2 5.96 -6.25 14.23
CA ASP A 2 5.58 -7.64 14.03
C ASP A 2 4.99 -7.83 12.62
N LYS A 3 5.63 -8.68 11.81
CA LYS A 3 5.27 -8.93 10.41
C LYS A 3 3.79 -9.34 10.26
N GLU A 4 3.26 -10.08 11.24
CA GLU A 4 1.85 -10.50 11.31
C GLU A 4 0.85 -9.36 11.49
N LYS A 5 1.19 -8.32 12.26
CA LYS A 5 0.31 -7.13 12.38
C LYS A 5 0.23 -6.40 11.06
N LEU A 6 1.38 -6.19 10.42
CA LEU A 6 1.46 -5.53 9.13
C LEU A 6 0.66 -6.29 8.06
N LEU A 7 0.76 -7.63 8.04
CA LEU A 7 -0.02 -8.51 7.17
C LEU A 7 -1.53 -8.31 7.36
N LYS A 8 -2.01 -8.32 8.61
CA LYS A 8 -3.43 -8.11 8.92
C LYS A 8 -3.91 -6.70 8.58
N ASP A 9 -3.09 -5.68 8.80
CA ASP A 9 -3.43 -4.31 8.44
C ASP A 9 -3.54 -4.16 6.90
N ILE A 10 -2.64 -4.78 6.14
CA ILE A 10 -2.68 -4.79 4.68
C ILE A 10 -3.90 -5.55 4.17
N GLU A 11 -4.20 -6.73 4.73
CA GLU A 11 -5.41 -7.50 4.40
C GLU A 11 -6.68 -6.70 4.60
N ARG A 12 -6.81 -6.10 5.77
CA ARG A 12 -7.97 -5.28 6.11
C ARG A 12 -8.07 -4.06 5.19
N PHE A 13 -6.94 -3.46 4.84
CA PHE A 13 -6.90 -2.36 3.89
C PHE A 13 -7.40 -2.80 2.51
N LEU A 14 -6.90 -3.90 1.96
CA LEU A 14 -7.31 -4.40 0.65
C LEU A 14 -8.80 -4.77 0.61
N GLU A 15 -9.32 -5.42 1.66
CA GLU A 15 -10.76 -5.73 1.77
C GLU A 15 -11.62 -4.46 1.78
N VAL A 16 -11.24 -3.47 2.60
CA VAL A 16 -11.97 -2.20 2.68
C VAL A 16 -11.86 -1.42 1.37
N TYR A 17 -10.68 -1.36 0.77
CA TYR A 17 -10.48 -0.67 -0.52
C TYR A 17 -11.25 -1.32 -1.66
N LYS A 18 -11.46 -2.65 -1.62
CA LYS A 18 -12.26 -3.37 -2.61
C LYS A 18 -13.75 -3.02 -2.54
N ILE A 19 -14.30 -2.79 -1.34
CA ILE A 19 -15.70 -2.40 -1.15
C ILE A 19 -15.95 -0.90 -1.26
N LEU A 20 -14.91 -0.07 -1.15
CA LEU A 20 -15.03 1.39 -1.27
C LEU A 20 -15.41 1.77 -2.71
N GLY A 21 -16.45 2.60 -2.82
CA GLY A 21 -16.81 3.25 -4.09
C GLY A 21 -15.74 4.28 -4.53
N PRO A 22 -15.79 4.72 -5.80
CA PRO A 22 -14.79 5.63 -6.38
C PRO A 22 -14.66 6.96 -5.62
N GLU A 23 -15.76 7.54 -5.14
CA GLU A 23 -15.72 8.74 -4.29
C GLU A 23 -14.97 8.51 -2.97
N ALA A 24 -15.25 7.39 -2.31
CA ALA A 24 -14.64 7.09 -1.02
C ALA A 24 -13.14 6.75 -1.15
N LYS A 25 -12.74 6.14 -2.28
CA LYS A 25 -11.33 5.97 -2.65
C LYS A 25 -10.63 7.31 -2.86
N ALA A 26 -11.24 8.23 -3.61
CA ALA A 26 -10.69 9.57 -3.83
C ALA A 26 -10.54 10.35 -2.51
N VAL A 27 -11.53 10.26 -1.61
CA VAL A 27 -11.46 10.87 -0.28
C VAL A 27 -10.33 10.26 0.56
N PHE A 28 -10.17 8.94 0.50
CA PHE A 28 -9.08 8.26 1.20
C PHE A 28 -7.70 8.70 0.66
N GLU A 29 -7.51 8.69 -0.66
CA GLU A 29 -6.27 9.13 -1.30
C GLU A 29 -5.96 10.60 -1.01
N ALA A 30 -6.97 11.46 -1.00
CA ALA A 30 -6.83 12.88 -0.65
C ALA A 30 -6.41 13.08 0.82
N GLN A 31 -6.92 12.27 1.75
CA GLN A 31 -6.47 12.30 3.14
C GLN A 31 -5.07 11.72 3.30
N LEU A 32 -4.72 10.70 2.51
CA LEU A 32 -3.43 10.05 2.58
C LEU A 32 -2.31 10.92 1.98
N ALA A 33 -2.58 11.67 0.91
CA ALA A 33 -1.61 12.52 0.21
C ALA A 33 -0.79 13.46 1.11
N PRO A 34 -1.37 14.26 2.03
CA PRO A 34 -0.60 15.11 2.93
C PRO A 34 0.24 14.31 3.94
N HIS A 35 -0.22 13.12 4.36
CA HIS A 35 0.57 12.23 5.21
C HIS A 35 1.73 11.61 4.44
N LEU A 36 1.54 11.23 3.17
CA LEU A 36 2.62 10.74 2.32
C LEU A 36 3.67 11.82 2.05
N ALA A 37 3.26 13.07 1.90
CA ALA A 37 4.18 14.19 1.64
C ALA A 37 5.16 14.46 2.80
N THR A 38 4.82 14.09 4.03
CA THR A 38 5.68 14.23 5.22
C THR A 38 6.52 12.98 5.51
N LEU A 39 6.21 11.86 4.86
CA LEU A 39 6.91 10.59 5.04
C LEU A 39 8.11 10.44 4.08
N ASP A 40 9.03 9.56 4.45
CA ASP A 40 10.18 9.17 3.64
C ASP A 40 9.77 8.61 2.28
N GLN A 41 10.63 8.79 1.27
CA GLN A 41 10.42 8.31 -0.10
C GLN A 41 10.05 6.82 -0.14
N LYS A 42 10.77 5.99 0.65
CA LYS A 42 10.49 4.55 0.75
C LYS A 42 9.06 4.26 1.21
N THR A 43 8.54 5.05 2.14
CA THR A 43 7.19 4.87 2.68
C THR A 43 6.15 5.30 1.64
N ARG A 44 6.41 6.37 0.87
CA ARG A 44 5.54 6.77 -0.25
C ARG A 44 5.44 5.70 -1.33
N GLU A 45 6.57 5.11 -1.70
CA GLU A 45 6.62 4.04 -2.69
C GLU A 45 5.86 2.80 -2.21
N LEU A 46 5.99 2.46 -0.92
CA LEU A 46 5.24 1.38 -0.28
C LEU A 46 3.72 1.62 -0.37
N TYR A 47 3.26 2.82 -0.03
CA TYR A 47 1.83 3.15 -0.14
C TYR A 47 1.33 3.19 -1.57
N ARG A 48 2.13 3.69 -2.51
CA ARG A 48 1.78 3.68 -3.94
C ARG A 48 1.63 2.26 -4.47
N ALA A 49 2.55 1.37 -4.10
CA ALA A 49 2.48 -0.04 -4.46
C ALA A 49 1.29 -0.76 -3.79
N LEU A 50 0.97 -0.43 -2.54
CA LEU A 50 -0.22 -0.94 -1.85
C LEU A 50 -1.52 -0.49 -2.55
N LEU A 51 -1.64 0.79 -2.92
CA LEU A 51 -2.78 1.31 -3.67
C LEU A 51 -2.92 0.67 -5.05
N ASN A 52 -1.82 0.56 -5.80
CA ASN A 52 -1.81 -0.14 -7.09
C ASN A 52 -2.27 -1.60 -6.93
N SER A 53 -1.78 -2.29 -5.90
CA SER A 53 -2.17 -3.69 -5.66
C SER A 53 -3.66 -3.81 -5.30
N ALA A 54 -4.20 -2.84 -4.56
CA ALA A 54 -5.61 -2.76 -4.24
C ALA A 54 -6.49 -2.47 -5.47
N GLN A 55 -5.99 -1.69 -6.43
CA GLN A 55 -6.67 -1.42 -7.70
C GLN A 55 -6.62 -2.62 -8.65
N ASP A 56 -5.49 -3.32 -8.70
CA ASP A 56 -5.26 -4.49 -9.54
C ASP A 56 -5.94 -5.76 -8.97
N GLY A 57 -6.40 -5.72 -7.72
CA GLY A 57 -7.07 -6.83 -7.05
C GLY A 57 -6.11 -7.95 -6.62
N LEU A 58 -4.83 -7.63 -6.45
CA LEU A 58 -3.81 -8.56 -6.00
C LEU A 58 -4.09 -9.04 -4.56
N SER A 59 -3.68 -10.27 -4.27
CA SER A 59 -3.78 -10.81 -2.91
C SER A 59 -2.79 -10.12 -1.98
N VAL A 60 -3.06 -10.17 -0.68
CA VAL A 60 -2.19 -9.64 0.40
C VAL A 60 -0.76 -10.17 0.28
N VAL A 61 -0.63 -11.46 -0.04
CA VAL A 61 0.65 -12.15 -0.18
C VAL A 61 1.44 -11.59 -1.37
N ASP A 62 0.80 -11.45 -2.54
CA ASP A 62 1.43 -10.86 -3.73
C ASP A 62 1.76 -9.39 -3.52
N THR A 63 0.87 -8.65 -2.85
CA THR A 63 1.09 -7.25 -2.48
C THR A 63 2.34 -7.14 -1.60
N ILE A 64 2.48 -7.97 -0.58
CA ILE A 64 3.63 -7.94 0.33
C ILE A 64 4.90 -8.44 -0.35
N ALA A 65 4.82 -9.48 -1.18
CA ALA A 65 5.94 -9.93 -2.00
C ALA A 65 6.42 -8.80 -2.93
N ASN A 66 5.51 -8.06 -3.55
CA ASN A 66 5.81 -6.91 -4.41
C ASN A 66 6.41 -5.74 -3.60
N LEU A 67 5.92 -5.50 -2.38
CA LEU A 67 6.47 -4.50 -1.46
C LEU A 67 7.86 -4.88 -0.93
N GLU A 68 8.10 -6.16 -0.62
CA GLU A 68 9.40 -6.69 -0.21
C GLU A 68 10.39 -6.66 -1.38
N ALA A 69 9.96 -7.01 -2.60
CA ALA A 69 10.76 -6.91 -3.82
C ALA A 69 11.17 -5.46 -4.12
N GLN A 70 10.23 -4.52 -4.05
CA GLN A 70 10.54 -3.09 -4.22
C GLN A 70 11.44 -2.55 -3.11
N ARG A 71 11.37 -3.09 -1.89
CA ARG A 71 12.30 -2.75 -0.79
C ARG A 71 13.72 -3.26 -1.03
N GLN A 72 13.89 -4.42 -1.67
CA GLN A 72 15.19 -5.00 -1.98
C GLN A 72 15.81 -4.42 -3.26
N SER A 73 14.99 -3.91 -4.19
CA SER A 73 15.44 -3.37 -5.47
C SER A 73 15.92 -1.91 -5.42
N GLY A 74 16.26 -1.40 -4.22
CA GLY A 74 16.94 -0.11 -4.01
C GLY A 74 18.46 -0.16 -4.23
N ARG A 75 18.95 -1.06 -5.09
CA ARG A 75 20.35 -1.09 -5.56
C ARG A 75 20.34 -0.94 -7.08
N PRO A 76 20.42 0.29 -7.62
CA PRO A 76 20.92 0.45 -8.97
C PRO A 76 22.41 0.12 -8.97
N GLU A 77 22.80 -0.87 -9.79
CA GLU A 77 24.16 -0.99 -10.33
C GLU A 77 24.44 0.14 -11.33
#